data_AF-A0A4Z1IDQ4-F1
#
_entry.id   AF-A0A4Z1IDQ4-F1
#
_cell.length_a   1.000
_cell.length_b   1.000
_cell.length_c   1.000
_cell.angle_alpha   90.00
_cell.angle_beta   90.00
_cell.angle_gamma   90.00
#
_symmetry.space_group_name_H-M   'P 1'
#
loop_
_entity.id
_entity.type
_entity.pdbx_description
1 polymer ?
#
loop_
_entity_poly.entity_id
_entity_poly.type
_entity_poly.pdbx_seq_one_letter_code
_entity_poly.pdbx_strand_id
1 'polypeptide(L)'
;MSEPSKSRTSFSDLPIELRLVIWNLAISPRAVVVQFNYTKKSCVSKDIPSLLLVSREARAEALQKYEISFGTRTKVNSTIYFNYELDTVVFDWESFRDSYPSLHMLHHEECCRIKRIRVSDKTLDYLVKNGMRDFTVFKKVEEVSISGCCGGVVKSREEHFLSRLSDWFMDVMNYYSAENSRLLPRFSCLDGGRDCPRHFWFRQWNNWAGPRGIRKMAWTGMFMEAYINLGLSD
;
A
#
# COMPACT_ATOMS: atom_id res chain seq x y z
N MET A 1 4.01 29.19 52.84
CA MET A 1 4.82 28.59 51.77
C MET A 1 3.92 28.45 50.56
N SER A 2 4.11 29.29 49.54
CA SER A 2 3.31 29.31 48.31
C SER A 2 3.93 28.36 47.29
N GLU A 3 3.15 27.40 46.78
CA GLU A 3 3.59 26.48 45.73
C GLU A 3 3.85 27.25 44.42
N PRO A 4 4.91 26.91 43.66
CA PRO A 4 5.14 27.50 42.35
C PRO A 4 4.05 27.03 41.40
N SER A 5 3.27 27.98 40.87
CA SER A 5 2.31 27.74 39.80
C SER A 5 3.05 27.17 38.59
N LYS A 6 2.90 25.87 38.31
CA LYS A 6 3.35 25.26 37.05
C LYS A 6 2.56 25.92 35.91
N SER A 7 3.13 26.93 35.28
CA SER A 7 2.58 27.48 34.04
C SER A 7 2.65 26.38 32.99
N ARG A 8 1.48 25.84 32.63
CA ARG A 8 1.36 24.99 31.45
C ARG A 8 1.37 25.94 30.26
N THR A 9 2.47 26.00 29.53
CA THR A 9 2.51 26.65 28.22
C THR A 9 1.51 25.94 27.31
N SER A 10 0.49 26.65 26.85
CA SER A 10 -0.47 26.11 25.89
C SER A 10 0.17 26.02 24.51
N PHE A 11 -0.30 25.09 23.67
CA PHE A 11 0.14 25.03 22.28
C PHE A 11 -0.10 26.36 21.55
N SER A 12 -1.19 27.06 21.89
CA SER A 12 -1.51 28.39 21.33
C SER A 12 -0.47 29.47 21.64
N ASP A 13 0.32 29.28 22.69
CA ASP A 13 1.30 30.27 23.15
C ASP A 13 2.63 30.13 22.41
N LEU A 14 2.78 29.09 21.58
CA LEU A 14 3.94 28.90 20.73
C LEU A 14 3.92 29.90 19.56
N PRO A 15 5.09 30.46 19.18
CA PRO A 15 5.27 31.17 17.93
C PRO A 15 4.70 30.38 16.74
N ILE A 16 4.13 31.10 15.77
CA ILE A 16 3.44 30.48 14.63
C ILE A 16 4.38 29.53 13.87
N GLU A 17 5.66 29.88 13.74
CA GLU A 17 6.67 29.08 13.06
C GLU A 17 6.82 27.71 13.71
N LEU A 18 6.84 27.65 15.05
CA LEU A 18 6.93 26.39 15.79
C LEU A 18 5.66 25.57 15.66
N ARG A 19 4.49 26.21 15.70
CA ARG A 19 3.20 25.52 15.51
C ARG A 19 3.10 24.88 14.13
N LEU A 20 3.49 25.60 13.08
CA LEU A 20 3.51 25.09 11.70
C LEU A 20 4.48 23.92 11.54
N VAL A 21 5.66 23.99 12.17
CA VAL A 21 6.61 22.86 12.18
C VAL A 21 5.99 21.65 12.88
N ILE A 22 5.36 21.85 14.04
CA ILE A 22 4.70 20.75 14.78
C ILE A 22 3.59 20.13 13.94
N TRP A 23 2.76 20.92 13.26
CA TRP A 23 1.70 20.41 12.40
C TRP A 23 2.23 19.61 11.21
N ASN A 24 3.29 20.08 10.56
CA ASN A 24 3.91 19.33 9.46
C ASN A 24 4.53 18.02 9.95
N LEU A 25 5.16 18.00 11.13
CA LEU A 25 5.72 16.78 11.73
C LEU A 25 4.64 15.81 12.25
N ALA A 26 3.46 16.32 12.59
CA ALA A 26 2.33 15.51 13.05
C ALA A 26 1.64 14.75 11.91
N ILE A 27 1.96 15.04 10.65
CA ILE A 27 1.47 14.26 9.50
C ILE A 27 2.22 12.93 9.48
N SER A 28 1.51 11.85 9.80
CA SER A 28 2.08 10.51 9.89
C SER A 28 1.50 9.56 8.84
N PRO A 29 2.30 8.59 8.34
CA PRO A 29 1.78 7.47 7.55
C PRO A 29 0.68 6.72 8.28
N ARG A 30 -0.35 6.28 7.54
CA ARG A 30 -1.45 5.46 8.07
C ARG A 30 -1.98 4.50 7.02
N ALA A 31 -2.71 3.49 7.47
CA ALA A 31 -3.49 2.62 6.60
C ALA A 31 -4.90 3.19 6.46
N VAL A 32 -5.40 3.30 5.23
CA VAL A 32 -6.76 3.79 4.93
C VAL A 32 -7.55 2.63 4.35
N VAL A 33 -8.53 2.14 5.11
CA VAL A 33 -9.42 1.07 4.66
C VAL A 33 -10.49 1.68 3.77
N VAL A 34 -10.54 1.23 2.51
CA VAL A 34 -11.48 1.69 1.50
C VAL A 34 -12.45 0.57 1.19
N GLN A 35 -13.73 0.81 1.48
CA GLN A 35 -14.83 -0.12 1.24
C GLN A 35 -15.81 0.47 0.24
N PHE A 36 -16.41 -0.36 -0.62
CA PHE A 36 -17.50 0.09 -1.48
C PHE A 36 -18.84 -0.06 -0.78
N ASN A 37 -19.60 1.03 -0.70
CA ASN A 37 -20.96 1.02 -0.17
C ASN A 37 -21.97 1.01 -1.33
N TYR A 38 -22.63 -0.14 -1.57
CA TYR A 38 -23.62 -0.30 -2.65
C TYR A 38 -24.86 0.57 -2.48
N THR A 39 -25.32 0.81 -1.25
CA THR A 39 -26.49 1.65 -0.97
C THR A 39 -26.21 3.09 -1.38
N LYS A 40 -25.01 3.59 -1.09
CA LYS A 40 -24.55 4.96 -1.42
C LYS A 40 -23.88 5.06 -2.80
N LYS A 41 -23.63 3.91 -3.45
CA LYS A 41 -22.84 3.76 -4.68
C LYS A 41 -21.51 4.52 -4.64
N SER A 42 -20.80 4.45 -3.51
CA SER A 42 -19.58 5.22 -3.27
C SER A 42 -18.58 4.47 -2.42
N CYS A 43 -17.29 4.76 -2.62
CA CYS A 43 -16.25 4.35 -1.67
C CYS A 43 -16.43 5.11 -0.36
N VAL A 44 -16.20 4.41 0.76
CA VAL A 44 -16.25 4.96 2.11
C VAL A 44 -15.04 4.48 2.91
N SER A 45 -14.61 5.31 3.85
CA SER A 45 -13.59 4.97 4.84
C SER A 45 -13.97 5.59 6.18
N LYS A 46 -13.62 4.91 7.28
CA LYS A 46 -13.74 5.45 8.64
C LYS A 46 -12.46 6.18 9.08
N ASP A 47 -11.38 6.04 8.31
CA ASP A 47 -10.07 6.59 8.65
C ASP A 47 -10.02 8.06 8.24
N ILE A 48 -10.26 8.97 9.20
CA ILE A 48 -10.10 10.41 9.01
C ILE A 48 -8.74 10.83 9.59
N PRO A 49 -7.89 11.58 8.85
CA PRO A 49 -6.65 12.12 9.40
C PRO A 49 -6.93 12.93 10.67
N SER A 50 -6.24 12.61 11.77
CA SER A 50 -6.44 13.24 13.07
C SER A 50 -6.33 14.77 13.00
N LEU A 51 -5.39 15.30 12.22
CA LEU A 51 -5.17 16.74 12.04
C LEU A 51 -6.40 17.49 11.47
N LEU A 52 -7.26 16.82 10.70
CA LEU A 52 -8.51 17.44 10.21
C LEU A 52 -9.55 17.64 11.33
N LEU A 53 -9.39 16.96 12.46
CA LEU A 53 -10.32 16.96 13.59
C LEU A 53 -9.84 17.83 14.76
N VAL A 54 -8.54 18.13 14.86
CA VAL A 54 -7.95 18.81 16.04
C VAL A 54 -8.32 20.29 16.14
N SER A 55 -8.02 21.09 15.11
CA SER A 55 -8.24 22.54 15.14
C SER A 55 -8.38 23.11 13.72
N ARG A 56 -8.75 24.39 13.59
CA ARG A 56 -8.82 25.05 12.27
C ARG A 56 -7.44 25.17 11.62
N GLU A 57 -6.42 25.46 12.42
CA GLU A 57 -5.04 25.59 11.96
C GLU A 57 -4.47 24.24 11.51
N ALA A 58 -4.59 23.20 12.35
CA ALA A 58 -4.16 21.84 11.99
C ALA A 58 -4.87 21.32 10.73
N ARG A 59 -6.16 21.65 10.57
CA ARG A 59 -6.91 21.31 9.36
C ARG A 59 -6.37 22.04 8.13
N ALA A 60 -6.07 23.34 8.24
CA ALA A 60 -5.50 24.10 7.13
C ALA A 60 -4.16 23.51 6.67
N GLU A 61 -3.29 23.14 7.60
CA GLU A 61 -2.00 22.49 7.30
C GLU A 61 -2.19 21.09 6.68
N ALA A 62 -3.08 20.27 7.22
CA ALA A 62 -3.36 18.95 6.68
C ALA A 62 -3.93 19.00 5.25
N LEU A 63 -4.83 19.95 4.97
CA LEU A 63 -5.44 20.09 3.63
C LEU A 63 -4.45 20.54 2.54
N GLN A 64 -3.23 20.96 2.89
CA GLN A 64 -2.16 21.18 1.91
C GLN A 64 -1.55 19.85 1.40
N LYS A 65 -1.72 18.76 2.15
CA LYS A 65 -1.12 17.44 1.86
C LYS A 65 -2.14 16.36 1.56
N TYR A 66 -3.33 16.47 2.14
CA TYR A 66 -4.43 15.54 1.94
C TYR A 66 -5.42 16.10 0.93
N GLU A 67 -5.85 15.25 0.01
CA GLU A 67 -6.91 15.55 -0.95
C GLU A 67 -8.05 14.55 -0.83
N ILE A 68 -9.24 14.94 -1.29
CA ILE A 68 -10.36 14.02 -1.38
C ILE A 68 -10.09 13.05 -2.54
N SER A 69 -10.18 11.75 -2.29
CA SER A 69 -9.87 10.71 -3.26
C SER A 69 -10.88 9.56 -3.24
N PHE A 70 -10.78 8.66 -4.22
CA PHE A 70 -11.62 7.47 -4.41
C PHE A 70 -13.07 7.84 -4.77
N GLY A 71 -13.25 8.83 -5.63
CA GLY A 71 -14.55 9.13 -6.23
C GLY A 71 -15.03 7.97 -7.10
N THR A 72 -16.35 7.78 -7.21
CA THR A 72 -16.96 6.74 -8.07
C THR A 72 -17.69 7.35 -9.24
N ARG A 73 -17.92 6.55 -10.29
CA ARG A 73 -18.61 7.04 -11.51
C ARG A 73 -19.96 7.72 -11.23
N THR A 74 -20.67 7.20 -10.23
CA THR A 74 -21.98 7.68 -9.81
C THR A 74 -21.92 8.74 -8.73
N LYS A 75 -20.79 8.89 -8.05
CA LYS A 75 -20.61 9.86 -6.96
C LYS A 75 -19.18 10.38 -6.94
N VAL A 76 -19.00 11.49 -7.65
CA VAL A 76 -17.71 12.20 -7.75
C VAL A 76 -17.22 12.68 -6.38
N ASN A 77 -18.14 13.10 -5.51
CA ASN A 77 -17.82 13.66 -4.19
C ASN A 77 -17.62 12.54 -3.15
N SER A 78 -16.40 12.01 -3.11
CA SER A 78 -15.92 11.17 -2.00
C SER A 78 -15.75 12.01 -0.72
N THR A 79 -15.61 11.34 0.42
CA THR A 79 -15.27 11.96 1.72
C THR A 79 -13.96 11.44 2.28
N ILE A 80 -13.23 10.64 1.50
CA ILE A 80 -11.98 10.01 1.92
C ILE A 80 -10.84 10.98 1.63
N TYR A 81 -10.24 11.53 2.68
CA TYR A 81 -8.99 12.27 2.57
C TYR A 81 -7.84 11.28 2.45
N PHE A 82 -6.97 11.44 1.47
CA PHE A 82 -5.84 10.55 1.21
C PHE A 82 -4.59 11.35 0.85
N ASN A 83 -3.44 10.90 1.34
CA ASN A 83 -2.14 11.44 0.97
C ASN A 83 -1.36 10.37 0.21
N TYR A 84 -1.23 10.52 -1.12
CA TYR A 84 -0.58 9.51 -1.97
C TYR A 84 0.91 9.27 -1.68
N GLU A 85 1.57 10.23 -1.02
CA GLU A 85 2.97 10.12 -0.62
C GLU A 85 3.14 9.39 0.71
N LEU A 86 2.14 9.45 1.61
CA LEU A 86 2.24 8.97 2.99
C LEU A 86 1.30 7.82 3.35
N ASP A 87 0.10 7.76 2.80
CA ASP A 87 -0.93 6.79 3.16
C ASP A 87 -0.73 5.46 2.41
N THR A 88 -1.16 4.38 3.04
CA THR A 88 -1.22 3.03 2.46
C THR A 88 -2.68 2.66 2.28
N VAL A 89 -3.09 2.31 1.07
CA VAL A 89 -4.49 1.89 0.82
C VAL A 89 -4.68 0.42 1.21
N VAL A 90 -5.78 0.13 1.88
CA VAL A 90 -6.26 -1.23 2.15
C VAL A 90 -7.64 -1.33 1.51
N PHE A 91 -7.76 -1.96 0.36
CA PHE A 91 -9.10 -2.23 -0.17
C PHE A 91 -9.75 -3.33 0.66
N ASP A 92 -11.03 -3.20 0.92
CA ASP A 92 -11.84 -4.31 1.39
C ASP A 92 -12.39 -5.02 0.15
N TRP A 93 -11.60 -5.95 -0.41
CA TRP A 93 -11.96 -6.65 -1.65
C TRP A 93 -13.32 -7.34 -1.57
N GLU A 94 -13.72 -7.84 -0.40
CA GLU A 94 -15.04 -8.47 -0.21
C GLU A 94 -16.17 -7.44 -0.41
N SER A 95 -15.95 -6.19 -0.03
CA SER A 95 -16.92 -5.10 -0.25
C SER A 95 -17.13 -4.72 -1.71
N PHE A 96 -16.23 -5.08 -2.63
CA PHE A 96 -16.37 -4.80 -4.06
C PHE A 96 -17.06 -5.94 -4.84
N ARG A 97 -17.46 -7.03 -4.15
CA ARG A 97 -18.07 -8.26 -4.73
C ARG A 97 -17.22 -8.80 -5.89
N ASP A 98 -17.85 -9.33 -6.93
CA ASP A 98 -17.19 -9.85 -8.16
C ASP A 98 -16.64 -8.73 -9.07
N SER A 99 -16.65 -7.48 -8.62
CA SER A 99 -16.13 -6.34 -9.38
C SER A 99 -14.88 -5.79 -8.73
N TYR A 100 -13.92 -5.39 -9.54
CA TYR A 100 -12.63 -4.92 -9.06
C TYR A 100 -12.71 -3.49 -8.54
N PRO A 101 -11.91 -3.08 -7.52
CA PRO A 101 -11.87 -1.70 -7.06
C PRO A 101 -11.68 -0.68 -8.19
N SER A 102 -10.86 -1.04 -9.18
CA SER A 102 -10.57 -0.24 -10.37
C SER A 102 -11.77 -0.02 -11.29
N LEU A 103 -12.77 -0.90 -11.31
CA LEU A 103 -13.99 -0.75 -12.11
C LEU A 103 -14.96 0.27 -11.51
N HIS A 104 -14.91 0.45 -10.18
CA HIS A 104 -15.81 1.33 -9.45
C HIS A 104 -15.28 2.76 -9.31
N MET A 105 -13.97 2.94 -9.40
CA MET A 105 -13.34 4.25 -9.31
C MET A 105 -13.55 5.06 -10.59
N LEU A 106 -13.91 6.33 -10.41
CA LEU A 106 -14.22 7.26 -11.50
C LEU A 106 -12.98 7.59 -12.34
N HIS A 107 -11.85 7.78 -11.67
CA HIS A 107 -10.62 8.24 -12.29
C HIS A 107 -9.55 7.16 -12.20
N HIS A 108 -9.26 6.52 -13.33
CA HIS A 108 -8.09 5.64 -13.46
C HIS A 108 -6.79 6.37 -13.07
N GLU A 109 -6.78 7.70 -13.12
CA GLU A 109 -5.67 8.55 -12.69
C GLU A 109 -5.38 8.46 -11.18
N GLU A 110 -6.41 8.30 -10.32
CA GLU A 110 -6.22 8.13 -8.88
C GLU A 110 -5.43 6.86 -8.58
N CYS A 111 -5.83 5.74 -9.20
CA CYS A 111 -5.11 4.46 -9.10
C CYS A 111 -3.64 4.59 -9.54
N CYS A 112 -3.35 5.43 -10.53
CA CYS A 112 -2.00 5.64 -11.00
C CYS A 112 -1.12 6.42 -10.02
N ARG A 113 -1.68 7.08 -9.01
CA ARG A 113 -0.95 7.83 -7.98
C ARG A 113 -0.70 7.01 -6.72
N ILE A 114 -1.40 5.89 -6.54
CA ILE A 114 -1.23 5.02 -5.39
C ILE A 114 0.16 4.40 -5.41
N LYS A 115 0.92 4.68 -4.35
CA LYS A 115 2.28 4.16 -4.15
C LYS A 115 2.33 2.95 -3.25
N ARG A 116 1.41 2.85 -2.28
CA ARG A 116 1.49 1.81 -1.23
C ARG A 116 0.15 1.13 -1.05
N ILE A 117 0.16 -0.19 -1.19
CA ILE A 117 -1.01 -1.04 -1.07
C ILE A 117 -0.75 -2.08 0.02
N ARG A 118 -1.76 -2.33 0.86
CA ARG A 118 -1.75 -3.45 1.79
C ARG A 118 -2.85 -4.43 1.43
N VAL A 119 -2.53 -5.71 1.47
CA VAL A 119 -3.47 -6.81 1.26
C VAL A 119 -3.38 -7.82 2.39
N SER A 120 -4.44 -8.57 2.60
CA SER A 120 -4.37 -9.77 3.44
C SER A 120 -3.78 -10.93 2.63
N ASP A 121 -3.18 -11.90 3.31
CA ASP A 121 -2.64 -13.12 2.73
C ASP A 121 -3.74 -13.93 2.00
N LYS A 122 -4.93 -14.04 2.61
CA LYS A 122 -6.14 -14.61 1.98
C LYS A 122 -6.49 -13.89 0.68
N THR A 123 -6.40 -12.55 0.66
CA THR A 123 -6.70 -11.75 -0.54
C THR A 123 -5.62 -11.93 -1.60
N LEU A 124 -4.36 -12.09 -1.20
CA LEU A 124 -3.25 -12.33 -2.13
C LEU A 124 -3.46 -13.61 -2.96
N ASP A 125 -3.87 -14.70 -2.31
CA ASP A 125 -4.22 -15.96 -3.00
C ASP A 125 -5.31 -15.74 -4.06
N TYR A 126 -6.38 -15.03 -3.69
CA TYR A 126 -7.47 -14.69 -4.62
C TYR A 126 -6.97 -13.85 -5.80
N LEU A 127 -6.12 -12.86 -5.55
CA LEU A 127 -5.59 -11.97 -6.57
C LEU A 127 -4.70 -12.71 -7.56
N VAL A 128 -3.83 -13.60 -7.07
CA VAL A 128 -2.98 -14.45 -7.93
C VAL A 128 -3.85 -15.36 -8.79
N LYS A 129 -4.83 -16.05 -8.20
CA LYS A 129 -5.78 -16.90 -8.95
C LYS A 129 -6.56 -16.15 -10.02
N ASN A 130 -6.79 -14.85 -9.83
CA ASN A 130 -7.47 -13.98 -10.80
C ASN A 130 -6.54 -13.23 -11.77
N GLY A 131 -5.27 -13.62 -11.86
CA GLY A 131 -4.35 -13.02 -12.83
C GLY A 131 -3.77 -11.67 -12.39
N MET A 132 -3.88 -11.30 -11.10
CA MET A 132 -3.44 -10.01 -10.55
C MET A 132 -3.97 -8.80 -11.34
N ARG A 133 -5.12 -8.96 -12.02
CA ARG A 133 -5.69 -7.97 -12.94
C ARG A 133 -5.88 -6.60 -12.28
N ASP A 134 -6.28 -6.60 -11.00
CA ASP A 134 -6.48 -5.40 -10.20
C ASP A 134 -5.23 -4.58 -10.04
N PHE A 135 -4.08 -5.24 -9.96
CA PHE A 135 -2.82 -4.53 -9.75
C PHE A 135 -2.27 -3.90 -11.02
N THR A 136 -2.77 -4.30 -12.19
CA THR A 136 -2.33 -3.72 -13.48
C THR A 136 -2.70 -2.24 -13.63
N VAL A 137 -3.73 -1.77 -12.92
CA VAL A 137 -4.14 -0.35 -12.95
C VAL A 137 -3.27 0.53 -12.05
N PHE A 138 -2.59 -0.04 -11.05
CA PHE A 138 -1.76 0.70 -10.11
C PHE A 138 -0.34 0.87 -10.67
N LYS A 139 -0.19 1.94 -11.46
CA LYS A 139 0.99 2.19 -12.29
C LYS A 139 2.25 2.66 -11.53
N LYS A 140 2.09 3.23 -10.33
CA LYS A 140 3.18 3.81 -9.52
C LYS A 140 3.35 3.12 -8.16
N VAL A 141 2.93 1.86 -8.02
CA VAL A 141 3.12 1.13 -6.77
C VAL A 141 4.61 0.96 -6.49
N GLU A 142 5.03 1.43 -5.33
CA GLU A 142 6.39 1.33 -4.79
C GLU A 142 6.45 0.26 -3.69
N GLU A 143 5.36 -0.01 -2.96
CA GLU A 143 5.30 -1.03 -1.91
C GLU A 143 3.97 -1.77 -1.88
N VAL A 144 4.05 -3.10 -1.71
CA VAL A 144 2.92 -3.98 -1.41
C VAL A 144 3.20 -4.70 -0.09
N SER A 145 2.39 -4.44 0.93
CA SER A 145 2.50 -5.09 2.23
C SER A 145 1.44 -6.18 2.40
N ILE A 146 1.84 -7.34 2.92
CA ILE A 146 0.95 -8.48 3.19
C ILE A 146 0.75 -8.61 4.71
N SER A 147 -0.47 -8.92 5.13
CA SER A 147 -0.85 -9.16 6.53
C SER A 147 -1.69 -10.42 6.67
N GLY A 148 -1.78 -10.97 7.87
CA GLY A 148 -2.55 -12.18 8.16
C GLY A 148 -1.88 -13.48 7.71
N CYS A 149 -0.55 -13.53 7.62
CA CYS A 149 0.15 -14.76 7.28
C CYS A 149 0.26 -15.69 8.50
N CYS A 150 -0.75 -16.53 8.70
CA CYS A 150 -0.80 -17.45 9.83
C CYS A 150 -0.17 -18.81 9.48
N GLY A 151 1.06 -19.06 9.94
CA GLY A 151 1.41 -20.39 10.49
C GLY A 151 1.65 -21.59 9.56
N GLY A 152 2.08 -21.40 8.31
CA GLY A 152 2.65 -22.49 7.50
C GLY A 152 4.18 -22.52 7.59
N VAL A 153 4.75 -23.47 8.31
CA VAL A 153 6.21 -23.66 8.39
C VAL A 153 6.69 -24.37 7.12
N VAL A 154 7.12 -23.64 6.08
CA VAL A 154 7.77 -24.23 4.90
C VAL A 154 9.28 -24.38 5.16
N LYS A 155 9.68 -25.12 6.20
CA LYS A 155 11.10 -25.19 6.62
C LYS A 155 12.00 -26.08 5.75
N SER A 156 11.47 -26.97 4.91
CA SER A 156 12.29 -28.05 4.33
C SER A 156 12.76 -27.85 2.88
N ARG A 157 12.53 -26.69 2.25
CA ARG A 157 12.84 -26.50 0.82
C ARG A 157 13.42 -25.13 0.43
N GLU A 158 13.71 -24.24 1.39
CA GLU A 158 14.12 -22.86 1.11
C GLU A 158 15.31 -22.74 0.13
N GLU A 159 16.39 -23.52 0.32
CA GLU A 159 17.58 -23.44 -0.55
C GLU A 159 17.27 -23.85 -2.00
N HIS A 160 16.58 -24.98 -2.18
CA HIS A 160 16.15 -25.43 -3.51
C HIS A 160 15.16 -24.44 -4.14
N PHE A 161 14.29 -23.82 -3.34
CA PHE A 161 13.37 -22.77 -3.80
C PHE A 161 14.10 -21.52 -4.29
N LEU A 162 15.07 -21.02 -3.52
CA LEU A 162 15.83 -19.82 -3.89
C LEU A 162 16.68 -20.04 -5.14
N SER A 163 17.24 -21.25 -5.33
CA SER A 163 17.92 -21.63 -6.56
C SER A 163 16.97 -21.57 -7.76
N ARG A 164 15.83 -22.29 -7.70
CA ARG A 164 14.85 -22.30 -8.80
C ARG A 164 14.29 -20.91 -9.12
N LEU A 165 14.03 -20.12 -8.08
CA LEU A 165 13.54 -18.76 -8.22
C LEU A 165 14.59 -17.86 -8.90
N SER A 166 15.87 -18.06 -8.60
CA SER A 166 16.97 -17.33 -9.25
C SER A 166 17.18 -17.77 -10.70
N ASP A 167 17.16 -19.07 -10.99
CA ASP A 167 17.30 -19.60 -12.35
C ASP A 167 16.17 -19.09 -13.25
N TRP A 168 14.92 -19.22 -12.80
CA TRP A 168 13.75 -18.67 -13.50
C TRP A 168 13.89 -17.17 -13.73
N PHE A 169 14.33 -16.42 -12.72
CA PHE A 169 14.50 -14.99 -12.85
C PHE A 169 15.53 -14.61 -13.91
N MET A 170 16.65 -15.34 -13.98
CA MET A 170 17.67 -15.15 -15.02
C MET A 170 17.12 -15.46 -16.41
N ASP A 171 16.32 -16.52 -16.57
CA ASP A 171 15.68 -16.87 -17.83
C ASP A 171 14.69 -15.79 -18.30
N VAL A 172 13.81 -15.33 -17.40
CA VAL A 172 12.88 -14.24 -17.68
C VAL A 172 13.65 -12.94 -17.95
N MET A 173 14.84 -12.75 -17.37
CA MET A 173 15.70 -11.60 -17.68
C MET A 173 16.29 -11.63 -19.08
N ASN A 174 16.66 -12.80 -19.58
CA ASN A 174 17.24 -12.94 -20.91
C ASN A 174 16.21 -12.74 -22.04
N TYR A 175 14.91 -12.91 -21.76
CA TYR A 175 13.85 -12.90 -22.78
C TYR A 175 13.22 -11.51 -23.05
N TYR A 176 13.23 -10.58 -22.09
CA TYR A 176 12.49 -9.31 -22.21
C TYR A 176 13.42 -8.09 -22.28
N SER A 177 13.36 -7.36 -23.40
CA SER A 177 14.11 -6.12 -23.64
C SER A 177 13.66 -4.97 -22.73
N ALA A 178 14.63 -4.15 -22.30
CA ALA A 178 14.48 -3.06 -21.35
C ALA A 178 13.96 -1.78 -22.00
N GLU A 179 12.70 -1.74 -22.42
CA GLU A 179 12.05 -0.50 -22.84
C GLU A 179 10.90 -0.13 -21.89
N ASN A 180 11.00 1.08 -21.33
CA ASN A 180 10.08 1.71 -20.36
C ASN A 180 10.13 1.17 -18.92
N SER A 181 11.15 1.67 -18.24
CA SER A 181 11.59 1.28 -16.92
C SER A 181 10.80 1.87 -15.75
N ARG A 182 10.00 1.05 -15.06
CA ARG A 182 9.53 1.32 -13.68
C ARG A 182 10.22 0.40 -12.70
N LEU A 183 10.46 0.88 -11.48
CA LEU A 183 10.99 0.06 -10.39
C LEU A 183 9.95 -1.00 -10.01
N LEU A 184 10.42 -2.21 -9.71
CA LEU A 184 9.56 -3.25 -9.13
C LEU A 184 9.10 -2.79 -7.74
N PRO A 185 7.84 -3.05 -7.34
CA PRO A 185 7.39 -2.74 -6.00
C PRO A 185 8.15 -3.59 -4.99
N ARG A 186 8.42 -3.01 -3.83
CA ARG A 186 8.94 -3.73 -2.66
C ARG A 186 7.80 -4.53 -2.03
N PHE A 187 8.07 -5.77 -1.65
CA PHE A 187 7.13 -6.57 -0.87
C PHE A 187 7.55 -6.66 0.59
N SER A 188 6.60 -6.52 1.50
CA SER A 188 6.84 -6.66 2.93
C SER A 188 5.77 -7.51 3.58
N CYS A 189 6.16 -8.39 4.49
CA CYS A 189 5.23 -9.11 5.36
C CYS A 189 5.15 -8.36 6.69
N LEU A 190 3.95 -8.03 7.14
CA LEU A 190 3.72 -7.24 8.35
C LEU A 190 3.75 -8.08 9.63
N ASP A 191 3.45 -9.38 9.55
CA ASP A 191 3.41 -10.24 10.73
C ASP A 191 4.78 -10.88 11.02
N GLY A 192 5.43 -11.43 9.98
CA GLY A 192 6.71 -12.12 10.10
C GLY A 192 7.93 -11.31 9.65
N GLY A 193 7.75 -10.10 9.11
CA GLY A 193 8.84 -9.26 8.65
C GLY A 193 9.68 -9.91 7.54
N ARG A 194 11.01 -9.84 7.69
CA ARG A 194 11.97 -10.44 6.73
C ARG A 194 12.09 -11.96 6.86
N ASP A 195 11.70 -12.50 8.01
CA ASP A 195 11.89 -13.91 8.37
C ASP A 195 10.55 -14.66 8.33
N CYS A 196 9.56 -14.12 7.62
CA CYS A 196 8.27 -14.76 7.43
C CYS A 196 8.45 -16.08 6.66
N PRO A 197 8.10 -17.25 7.22
CA PRO A 197 8.31 -18.55 6.54
C PRO A 197 7.43 -18.74 5.31
N ARG A 198 6.30 -18.02 5.22
CA ARG A 198 5.41 -18.04 4.04
C ARG A 198 5.88 -17.10 2.94
N HIS A 199 6.53 -16.00 3.32
CA HIS A 199 6.93 -14.91 2.43
C HIS A 199 8.45 -14.69 2.39
N PHE A 200 9.25 -15.70 2.74
CA PHE A 200 10.71 -15.61 2.83
C PHE A 200 11.35 -15.12 1.53
N TRP A 201 10.76 -15.49 0.39
CA TRP A 201 11.19 -15.14 -0.95
C TRP A 201 11.03 -13.65 -1.28
N PHE A 202 10.25 -12.87 -0.50
CA PHE A 202 10.19 -11.41 -0.65
C PHE A 202 11.55 -10.76 -0.49
N ARG A 203 12.44 -11.33 0.33
CA ARG A 203 13.83 -10.86 0.45
C ARG A 203 14.54 -10.91 -0.90
N GLN A 204 14.44 -12.04 -1.60
CA GLN A 204 15.08 -12.23 -2.89
C GLN A 204 14.46 -11.32 -3.95
N TRP A 205 13.13 -11.22 -3.98
CA TRP A 205 12.43 -10.25 -4.83
C TRP A 205 12.93 -8.82 -4.60
N ASN A 206 13.01 -8.40 -3.35
CA ASN A 206 13.40 -7.04 -2.98
C ASN A 206 14.87 -6.75 -3.35
N ASN A 207 15.75 -7.75 -3.31
CA ASN A 207 17.12 -7.60 -3.80
C ASN A 207 17.13 -7.28 -5.30
N TRP A 208 16.23 -7.90 -6.08
CA TRP A 208 16.07 -7.60 -7.50
C TRP A 208 15.38 -6.28 -7.79
N ALA A 209 14.52 -5.81 -6.87
CA ALA A 209 13.79 -4.54 -6.97
C ALA A 209 14.61 -3.30 -6.57
N GLY A 210 15.86 -3.47 -6.10
CA GLY A 210 16.68 -2.38 -5.55
C GLY A 210 17.11 -1.28 -6.54
N PRO A 211 18.02 -0.36 -6.15
CA PRO A 211 18.44 0.78 -6.98
C PRO A 211 19.16 0.40 -8.28
N ARG A 212 19.76 -0.80 -8.31
CA ARG A 212 20.32 -1.44 -9.52
C ARG A 212 19.32 -2.41 -10.17
N GLY A 213 18.09 -2.36 -9.68
CA GLY A 213 17.05 -3.33 -9.92
C GLY A 213 16.40 -3.17 -11.27
N ILE A 214 15.76 -4.25 -11.66
CA ILE A 214 15.29 -4.46 -13.01
C ILE A 214 14.04 -3.63 -13.27
N ARG A 215 13.98 -3.16 -14.50
CA ARG A 215 13.07 -2.16 -15.01
C ARG A 215 12.15 -2.84 -16.03
N LYS A 216 11.03 -3.43 -15.59
CA LYS A 216 10.19 -4.30 -16.44
C LYS A 216 8.72 -3.87 -16.49
N MET A 217 8.05 -4.25 -17.58
CA MET A 217 6.59 -4.21 -17.71
C MET A 217 5.90 -5.23 -16.77
N ALA A 218 4.69 -4.86 -16.34
CA ALA A 218 3.74 -5.61 -15.50
C ALA A 218 4.37 -6.56 -14.46
N TRP A 219 4.95 -5.98 -13.40
CA TRP A 219 5.46 -6.72 -12.22
C TRP A 219 4.46 -7.76 -11.69
N THR A 220 3.17 -7.55 -11.93
CA THR A 220 2.08 -8.48 -11.61
C THR A 220 2.26 -9.85 -12.26
N GLY A 221 2.69 -9.92 -13.53
CA GLY A 221 2.97 -11.17 -14.23
C GLY A 221 4.14 -11.95 -13.60
N MET A 222 5.25 -11.25 -13.37
CA MET A 222 6.41 -11.82 -12.69
C MET A 222 6.08 -12.31 -11.28
N PHE A 223 5.29 -11.53 -10.54
CA PHE A 223 4.87 -11.91 -9.19
C PHE A 223 4.03 -13.20 -9.22
N MET A 224 3.08 -13.31 -10.14
CA MET A 224 2.25 -14.52 -10.28
C MET A 224 3.08 -15.75 -10.63
N GLU A 225 3.96 -15.63 -11.61
CA GLU A 225 4.83 -16.75 -12.00
C GLU A 225 5.72 -17.19 -10.84
N ALA A 226 6.30 -16.25 -10.10
CA ALA A 226 7.04 -16.57 -8.88
C ALA A 226 6.12 -17.28 -7.86
N TYR A 227 4.95 -16.73 -7.57
CA TYR A 227 3.99 -17.30 -6.62
C TYR A 227 3.59 -18.75 -6.95
N ILE A 228 3.26 -19.01 -8.22
CA ILE A 228 2.86 -20.32 -8.73
C ILE A 228 4.04 -21.30 -8.71
N ASN A 229 5.21 -20.88 -9.22
CA ASN A 229 6.40 -21.74 -9.25
C ASN A 229 6.91 -22.11 -7.85
N LEU A 230 6.63 -21.27 -6.84
CA LEU A 230 6.93 -21.53 -5.45
C LEU A 230 5.96 -22.53 -4.79
N GLY A 231 4.90 -22.96 -5.48
CA GLY A 231 3.91 -23.89 -4.93
C GLY A 231 3.14 -23.30 -3.74
N LEU A 232 3.02 -21.98 -3.70
CA LEU A 232 2.27 -21.25 -2.67
C LEU A 232 0.77 -21.19 -2.99
N SER A 233 0.38 -21.54 -4.22
CA SER A 233 -1.01 -21.82 -4.57
C SER A 233 -1.33 -23.27 -4.23
N ASP A 234 -2.16 -23.48 -3.20
CA ASP A 234 -2.86 -24.76 -2.97
C ASP A 234 -3.70 -25.17 -4.19
#